data_AF-A0A971MRM4-F1
#
_entry.id   AF-A0A971MRM4-F1
#
_cell.length_a   1.000
_cell.length_b   1.000
_cell.length_c   1.000
_cell.angle_alpha   90.00
_cell.angle_beta   90.00
_cell.angle_gamma   90.00
#
_symmetry.space_group_name_H-M   'P 1'
#
loop_
_entity.id
_entity.type
_entity.pdbx_description
1 polymer ?
#
loop_
_entity_poly.entity_id
_entity_poly.type
_entity_poly.pdbx_seq_one_letter_code
_entity_poly.pdbx_strand_id
1 'polypeptide(L)'
;NLNQNHEFALKLNEFLNLYYPGLSNGIVISDARYNQHLSDHALIIEFGNQNSELEQVYRSVEHFAEIFTVAIQQELSSASTTATN
;
A
#
# COMPACT_ATOMS: atom_id res chain seq x y z
N ASN A 1 7.69 -13.46 3.96
CA ASN A 1 7.64 -12.01 3.68
C ASN A 1 6.96 -11.71 2.34
N LEU A 2 7.37 -12.28 1.19
CA LEU A 2 6.74 -11.95 -0.10
C LEU A 2 5.20 -12.15 -0.13
N ASN A 3 4.70 -13.27 0.42
CA ASN A 3 3.27 -13.51 0.52
C ASN A 3 2.58 -12.48 1.44
N GLN A 4 3.15 -12.19 2.62
CA GLN A 4 2.61 -11.19 3.55
C GLN A 4 2.61 -9.77 2.94
N ASN A 5 3.66 -9.41 2.19
CA ASN A 5 3.73 -8.13 1.48
C ASN A 5 2.65 -8.05 0.40
N HIS A 6 2.42 -9.13 -0.33
CA HIS A 6 1.37 -9.19 -1.34
C HIS A 6 -0.02 -9.08 -0.71
N GLU A 7 -0.28 -9.77 0.41
CA GLU A 7 -1.53 -9.66 1.17
C GLU A 7 -1.76 -8.23 1.67
N PHE A 8 -0.73 -7.58 2.22
CA PHE A 8 -0.81 -6.19 2.64
C PHE A 8 -1.07 -5.25 1.46
N ALA A 9 -0.41 -5.47 0.31
CA ALA A 9 -0.66 -4.69 -0.90
C ALA A 9 -2.09 -4.84 -1.41
N LEU A 10 -2.66 -6.06 -1.36
CA LEU A 10 -4.05 -6.32 -1.73
C LEU A 10 -5.02 -5.55 -0.83
N LYS A 11 -4.81 -5.60 0.48
CA LYS A 11 -5.62 -4.86 1.47
C LYS A 11 -5.55 -3.35 1.23
N LEU A 12 -4.35 -2.82 0.99
CA LEU A 12 -4.15 -1.40 0.71
C LEU A 12 -4.86 -0.99 -0.60
N ASN A 13 -4.74 -1.80 -1.65
CA ASN A 13 -5.41 -1.57 -2.92
C ASN A 13 -6.94 -1.63 -2.81
N GLU A 14 -7.49 -2.53 -1.98
CA GLU A 14 -8.92 -2.59 -1.68
C GLU A 14 -9.40 -1.28 -1.03
N PHE A 15 -8.70 -0.79 -0.01
CA PHE A 15 -9.06 0.47 0.62
C PHE A 15 -8.94 1.67 -0.32
N LEU A 16 -7.87 1.74 -1.11
CA LEU A 16 -7.70 2.81 -2.09
C LEU A 16 -8.88 2.81 -3.08
N ASN A 17 -9.29 1.64 -3.58
CA ASN A 17 -10.42 1.55 -4.50
C ASN A 17 -11.77 1.86 -3.83
N LEU A 18 -11.92 1.57 -2.54
CA LEU A 18 -13.13 1.89 -1.78
C LEU A 18 -13.29 3.40 -1.55
N TYR A 19 -12.23 4.07 -1.10
CA TYR A 19 -12.29 5.48 -0.70
C TYR A 19 -11.97 6.45 -1.83
N TYR A 20 -11.06 6.08 -2.72
CA TYR A 20 -10.60 6.90 -3.84
C TYR A 20 -10.59 6.08 -5.14
N PRO A 21 -11.77 5.76 -5.72
CA PRO A 21 -11.88 4.96 -6.92
C PRO A 21 -11.03 5.52 -8.06
N GLY A 22 -10.16 4.68 -8.64
CA GLY A 22 -9.28 5.07 -9.75
C GLY A 22 -7.97 5.76 -9.34
N LEU A 23 -7.72 5.94 -8.04
CA LEU A 23 -6.42 6.44 -7.56
C LEU A 23 -5.29 5.41 -7.74
N SER A 24 -5.60 4.13 -7.54
CA SER A 24 -4.66 3.01 -7.74
C SER A 24 -4.85 2.40 -9.13
N ASN A 25 -3.74 2.18 -9.85
CA ASN A 25 -3.72 1.41 -11.09
C ASN A 25 -3.54 -0.11 -10.87
N GLY A 26 -3.63 -0.57 -9.61
CA GLY A 26 -3.47 -1.97 -9.23
C GLY A 26 -2.05 -2.32 -8.78
N ILE A 27 -1.79 -3.62 -8.67
CA ILE A 27 -0.53 -4.18 -8.13
C ILE A 27 0.27 -4.79 -9.27
N VAL A 28 1.54 -4.45 -9.36
CA VAL A 28 2.49 -5.05 -10.31
C VAL A 28 3.32 -6.10 -9.58
N ILE A 29 3.32 -7.32 -10.11
CA ILE A 29 4.21 -8.40 -9.67
C ILE A 29 5.36 -8.49 -10.66
N SER A 30 6.59 -8.39 -10.14
CA SER A 30 7.82 -8.38 -10.94
C SER A 30 8.85 -9.32 -10.35
N ASP A 31 9.66 -9.93 -11.22
CA ASP A 31 10.81 -10.75 -10.82
C ASP A 31 12.01 -9.91 -10.35
N ALA A 32 11.94 -8.58 -10.50
CA ALA A 32 12.95 -7.67 -10.01
C ALA A 32 13.10 -7.76 -8.48
N ARG A 33 14.33 -7.76 -8.00
CA ARG A 33 14.65 -7.99 -6.58
C ARG A 33 14.97 -6.68 -5.87
N TYR A 34 13.97 -6.14 -5.18
CA TYR A 34 14.11 -4.92 -4.36
C TYR A 34 14.11 -5.21 -2.86
N ASN A 35 14.70 -6.34 -2.44
CA ASN A 35 14.78 -6.74 -1.03
C ASN A 35 13.45 -6.90 -0.28
N GLN A 36 12.32 -6.91 -0.98
CA GLN A 36 11.00 -7.13 -0.39
C GLN A 36 10.87 -8.51 0.28
N HIS A 37 11.75 -9.46 -0.04
CA HIS A 37 11.82 -10.75 0.63
C HIS A 37 12.48 -10.69 2.03
N LEU A 38 13.15 -9.59 2.39
CA LEU A 38 13.89 -9.45 3.65
C LEU A 38 13.06 -8.93 4.82
N SER A 39 11.94 -8.24 4.56
CA SER A 39 11.07 -7.68 5.58
C SER A 39 9.60 -7.85 5.21
N ASP A 40 8.78 -8.02 6.23
CA ASP A 40 7.34 -7.79 6.12
C ASP A 40 7.09 -6.29 5.90
N HIS A 41 5.95 -5.96 5.29
CA HIS A 41 5.52 -4.61 4.89
C HIS A 41 6.47 -3.88 3.92
N ALA A 42 7.24 -4.61 3.12
CA ALA A 42 8.14 -4.02 2.13
C ALA A 42 7.47 -3.87 0.76
N LEU A 43 7.02 -2.65 0.43
CA LEU A 43 6.36 -2.30 -0.83
C LEU A 43 7.12 -1.20 -1.60
N ILE A 44 6.97 -1.21 -2.92
CA ILE A 44 7.32 -0.08 -3.79
C ILE A 44 6.02 0.57 -4.23
N ILE A 45 5.94 1.89 -4.06
CA ILE A 45 4.79 2.69 -4.47
C ILE A 45 5.27 3.72 -5.48
N GLU A 46 4.64 3.74 -6.64
CA GLU A 46 4.93 4.68 -7.71
C GLU A 46 3.81 5.72 -7.80
N PHE A 47 4.19 7.00 -7.86
CA PHE A 47 3.26 8.11 -8.01
C PHE A 47 3.55 8.87 -9.30
N GLY A 48 2.55 8.94 -10.17
CA GLY A 48 2.66 9.63 -11.44
C GLY A 48 3.65 8.98 -12.42
N ASN A 49 3.91 9.69 -13.51
CA ASN A 49 4.88 9.36 -14.53
C ASN A 49 5.45 10.66 -15.15
N GLN A 50 6.24 10.55 -16.21
CA GLN A 50 6.87 11.70 -16.88
C GLN A 50 5.89 12.73 -17.46
N ASN A 51 4.60 12.38 -17.57
CA ASN A 51 3.54 13.26 -18.06
C ASN A 51 2.62 13.77 -16.94
N SER A 52 2.89 13.43 -15.67
CA SER A 52 2.05 13.85 -14.55
C SER A 52 2.41 15.26 -14.09
N GLU A 53 1.39 16.08 -13.86
CA GLU A 53 1.57 17.39 -13.22
C GLU A 53 1.89 17.20 -11.73
N LEU A 54 2.87 17.95 -11.23
CA LEU A 54 3.38 17.80 -9.87
C LEU A 54 2.27 18.01 -8.81
N GLU A 55 1.35 18.95 -9.05
CA GLU A 55 0.21 19.19 -8.15
C GLU A 55 -0.70 17.95 -8.04
N GLN A 56 -0.96 17.26 -9.16
CA GLN A 56 -1.79 16.05 -9.16
C GLN A 56 -1.10 14.92 -8.39
N VAL A 57 0.23 14.80 -8.55
CA VAL A 57 1.02 13.82 -7.80
C VAL A 57 0.94 14.08 -6.30
N TYR A 58 1.10 15.34 -5.85
CA TYR A 58 0.97 15.68 -4.42
C TYR A 58 -0.42 15.36 -3.88
N ARG A 59 -1.49 15.71 -4.60
CA ARG A 59 -2.86 15.34 -4.23
C ARG A 59 -3.02 13.82 -4.12
N SER A 60 -2.45 13.05 -5.04
CA SER A 60 -2.48 11.58 -4.97
C SER A 60 -1.76 11.02 -3.74
N VAL A 61 -0.62 11.61 -3.37
CA VAL A 61 0.14 11.23 -2.17
C VAL A 61 -0.64 11.55 -0.89
N GLU A 62 -1.33 12.69 -0.83
CA GLU A 62 -2.18 13.06 0.33
C GLU A 62 -3.29 12.03 0.57
N HIS A 63 -4.08 11.73 -0.46
CA HIS A 63 -5.14 10.71 -0.36
C HIS A 63 -4.58 9.32 -0.05
N PHE A 64 -3.43 8.96 -0.64
CA PHE A 64 -2.75 7.70 -0.31
C PHE A 64 -2.33 7.64 1.16
N ALA A 65 -1.77 8.72 1.72
CA ALA A 65 -1.27 8.75 3.09
C ALA A 65 -2.38 8.54 4.13
N GLU A 66 -3.57 9.08 3.87
CA GLU A 66 -4.75 8.84 4.69
C GLU A 66 -5.12 7.35 4.72
N ILE A 67 -5.20 6.73 3.54
CA ILE A 67 -5.58 5.31 3.43
C ILE A 67 -4.51 4.39 3.98
N PHE A 68 -3.24 4.68 3.72
CA PHE A 68 -2.12 3.93 4.28
C PHE A 68 -2.17 3.94 5.82
N THR A 69 -2.47 5.09 6.42
CA THR A 69 -2.63 5.24 7.87
C THR A 69 -3.75 4.35 8.42
N VAL A 70 -4.91 4.28 7.74
CA VAL A 70 -6.01 3.40 8.12
C VAL A 70 -5.60 1.92 8.02
N ALA A 71 -4.98 1.53 6.91
CA ALA A 71 -4.60 0.14 6.64
C ALA A 71 -3.60 -0.38 7.69
N ILE A 72 -2.57 0.41 8.03
CA ILE A 72 -1.54 0.02 9.01
C ILE A 72 -2.09 -0.01 10.43
N GLN A 73 -2.95 0.95 10.81
CA GLN A 73 -3.58 0.96 12.14
C GLN A 73 -4.49 -0.25 12.38
N GLN A 74 -5.25 -0.66 11.36
CA GLN A 74 -6.05 -1.87 11.45
C GLN A 74 -5.19 -3.12 11.68
N GLU A 75 -4.03 -3.20 11.02
CA GLU A 75 -3.14 -4.35 11.16
C GLU A 75 -2.49 -4.40 12.56
N LEU A 76 -2.00 -3.25 13.05
CA LEU A 76 -1.46 -3.13 14.42
C LEU A 76 -2.50 -3.47 15.49
N SER A 77 -3.77 -3.07 15.27
CA SER A 77 -4.87 -3.40 16.16
C SER A 77 -5.17 -4.90 16.16
N SER A 78 -5.15 -5.55 15.00
CA SER A 78 -5.38 -6.99 14.87
C SER A 78 -4.27 -7.85 15.47
N ALA A 79 -3.01 -7.41 15.40
CA ALA A 79 -1.87 -8.10 16.02
C ALA A 79 -1.96 -8.12 17.55
N SER A 80 -2.54 -7.09 18.15
CA SER A 80 -2.69 -6.96 19.61
C SER A 80 -3.75 -7.90 20.19
N THR A 81 -4.78 -8.25 19.41
CA THR A 81 -5.85 -9.17 19.83
C THR A 81 -5.40 -10.63 19.83
N THR A 82 -4.48 -11.03 18.95
CA THR A 82 -3.98 -12.41 18.87
C THR A 82 -3.01 -12.76 20.01
N ALA A 83 -2.37 -11.77 20.64
CA ALA A 83 -1.40 -11.99 21.71
C ALA A 83 -2.02 -12.22 23.11
N THR A 84 -3.35 -12.15 23.26
CA THR A 84 -4.04 -12.24 24.56
C THR A 84 -4.95 -13.47 24.73
N ASN A 85 -4.88 -14.45 23.81
CA ASN A 85 -5.59 -15.73 23.92
C ASN A 85 -4.63 -16.91 24.08
#